data_AF-A0A7T4PJD3-F1
#
_entry.id   AF-A0A7T4PJD3-F1
#
_cell.length_a   1.000
_cell.length_b   1.000
_cell.length_c   1.000
_cell.angle_alpha   90.00
_cell.angle_beta   90.00
_cell.angle_gamma   90.00
#
_symmetry.space_group_name_H-M   'P 1'
#
loop_
_entity.id
_entity.type
_entity.pdbx_description
1 polymer ?
#
loop_
_entity_poly.entity_id
_entity_poly.type
_entity_poly.pdbx_seq_one_letter_code
_entity_poly.pdbx_strand_id
1 'polypeptide(L)'
;MTYEERPHGVPDTAGTLDRDPACDLIPMWMFLPARARDAFRTAVAMDGATWARARGLALAGSLPVPDGPFFAVPGRVTAALRRLDAVLGDHAERG
;
A
#
# COMPACT_ATOMS: atom_id res chain seq x y z
N MET A 1 34.04 -18.25 -39.37
CA MET A 1 33.21 -18.19 -38.16
C MET A 1 33.47 -16.84 -37.51
N THR A 2 32.60 -15.88 -37.78
CA THR A 2 32.53 -14.59 -37.09
C THR A 2 31.07 -14.17 -37.19
N TYR A 3 30.37 -14.33 -36.08
CA TYR A 3 28.99 -13.92 -35.92
C TYR A 3 29.03 -12.43 -35.56
N GLU A 4 28.61 -11.55 -36.47
CA GLU A 4 28.34 -10.16 -36.09
C GLU A 4 27.09 -10.14 -35.21
N GLU A 5 27.27 -9.86 -33.93
CA GLU A 5 26.16 -9.60 -33.03
C GLU A 5 25.51 -8.27 -33.41
N ARG A 6 24.28 -8.35 -33.95
CA ARG A 6 23.36 -7.21 -33.96
C ARG A 6 23.08 -6.80 -32.50
N PRO A 7 23.15 -5.51 -32.13
CA PRO A 7 22.68 -5.07 -30.83
C PRO A 7 21.15 -5.26 -30.79
N HIS A 8 20.72 -6.33 -30.14
CA HIS A 8 19.32 -6.62 -29.88
C HIS A 8 18.85 -5.89 -28.64
N GLY A 9 17.87 -5.02 -28.81
CA GLY A 9 16.93 -4.64 -27.76
C GLY A 9 17.21 -3.31 -27.09
N VAL A 10 16.37 -2.33 -27.42
CA VAL A 10 16.01 -1.24 -26.51
C VAL A 10 15.58 -1.88 -25.17
N PRO A 11 16.04 -1.41 -24.00
CA PRO A 11 15.55 -1.90 -22.72
C PRO A 11 14.03 -1.75 -22.66
N ASP A 12 13.33 -2.85 -22.34
CA ASP A 12 11.88 -2.91 -22.19
C ASP A 12 11.43 -2.16 -20.92
N THR A 13 11.64 -0.84 -20.88
CA THR A 13 11.13 0.02 -19.80
C THR A 13 9.64 0.33 -19.97
N ALA A 14 8.96 -0.29 -20.94
CA ALA A 14 7.51 -0.13 -21.14
C ALA A 14 6.68 -0.92 -20.11
N GLY A 15 7.30 -1.84 -19.36
CA GLY A 15 6.65 -2.66 -18.33
C GLY A 15 6.69 -2.11 -16.90
N THR A 16 7.51 -1.10 -16.60
CA THR A 16 7.59 -0.53 -15.26
C THR A 16 6.60 0.63 -15.16
N LEU A 17 5.35 0.32 -14.83
CA LEU A 17 4.61 1.30 -14.02
C LEU A 17 5.50 1.53 -12.79
N ASP A 18 6.11 2.70 -12.67
CA ASP A 18 6.84 3.13 -11.48
C ASP A 18 5.84 3.12 -10.31
N ARG A 19 5.67 1.95 -9.70
CA ARG A 19 4.70 1.76 -8.64
C ARG A 19 5.41 2.19 -7.37
N ASP A 20 4.92 3.29 -6.82
CA ASP A 20 5.33 3.79 -5.50
C ASP A 20 5.38 2.62 -4.50
N PRO A 21 6.56 2.27 -3.94
CA PRO A 21 6.72 1.10 -3.07
C PRO A 21 5.87 1.21 -1.80
N ALA A 22 5.44 2.41 -1.43
CA ALA A 22 4.50 2.63 -0.34
C ALA A 22 3.15 1.93 -0.57
N CYS A 23 2.73 1.76 -1.83
CA CYS A 23 1.49 1.07 -2.19
C CYS A 23 1.49 -0.39 -1.72
N ASP A 24 2.63 -1.07 -1.73
CA ASP A 24 2.75 -2.48 -1.35
C ASP A 24 2.66 -2.69 0.18
N LEU A 25 2.70 -1.61 0.96
CA LEU A 25 2.58 -1.65 2.43
C LEU A 25 1.14 -1.43 2.92
N ILE A 26 0.27 -0.84 2.08
CA ILE A 26 -1.16 -0.58 2.41
C ILE A 26 -1.90 -1.83 2.93
N PRO A 27 -1.69 -3.06 2.39
CA PRO A 27 -2.33 -4.27 2.88
C PRO A 27 -2.20 -4.53 4.39
N MET A 28 -1.15 -4.02 5.04
CA MET A 28 -0.94 -4.17 6.49
C MET A 28 -2.11 -3.63 7.32
N TRP A 29 -2.68 -2.48 6.96
CA TRP A 29 -3.83 -1.90 7.65
C TRP A 29 -5.16 -2.44 7.15
N MET A 30 -5.21 -2.93 5.90
CA MET A 30 -6.46 -3.34 5.24
C MET A 30 -6.87 -4.77 5.55
N PHE A 31 -5.90 -5.67 5.72
CA PHE A 31 -6.14 -7.12 5.77
C PHE A 31 -5.49 -7.82 6.97
N LEU A 32 -4.34 -7.32 7.45
CA LEU A 32 -3.63 -8.01 8.52
C LEU A 32 -4.22 -7.69 9.91
N PRO A 33 -4.42 -8.71 10.76
CA PRO A 33 -4.76 -8.49 12.17
C PRO A 33 -3.59 -7.84 12.90
N ALA A 34 -3.87 -7.09 13.97
CA ALA A 34 -2.86 -6.35 14.74
C ALA A 34 -1.61 -7.20 15.08
N ARG A 35 -1.83 -8.44 15.57
CA ARG A 35 -0.75 -9.39 15.92
C ARG A 35 0.23 -9.74 14.80
N ALA A 36 -0.14 -9.56 13.53
CA ALA A 36 0.69 -9.90 12.38
C ALA A 36 1.44 -8.69 11.80
N ARG A 37 1.10 -7.47 12.24
CA ARG A 37 1.63 -6.23 11.64
C ARG A 37 3.12 -6.02 11.96
N ASP A 38 3.55 -6.33 13.18
CA ASP A 38 4.97 -6.25 13.55
C ASP A 38 5.82 -7.22 12.74
N ALA A 39 5.36 -8.47 12.59
CA ALA A 39 6.05 -9.47 11.78
C ALA A 39 6.15 -9.06 10.30
N PHE A 40 5.05 -8.54 9.72
CA PHE A 40 5.05 -8.01 8.36
C PHE A 40 6.05 -6.86 8.19
N ARG A 41 6.08 -5.92 9.14
CA ARG A 41 6.99 -4.78 9.11
C ARG A 41 8.46 -5.21 9.19
N THR A 42 8.78 -6.14 10.08
CA THR A 42 10.13 -6.71 10.20
C THR A 42 10.56 -7.42 8.92
N ALA A 43 9.67 -8.16 8.27
CA ALA A 43 9.98 -8.90 7.05
C ALA A 43 10.24 -7.99 5.83
N VAL A 44 9.47 -6.90 5.70
CA VAL A 44 9.53 -6.01 4.52
C VAL A 44 10.69 -5.01 4.59
N ALA A 45 11.15 -4.64 5.80
CA ALA A 45 12.37 -3.86 6.05
C ALA A 45 12.51 -2.55 5.24
N MET A 46 11.39 -1.89 4.89
CA MET A 46 11.37 -0.59 4.23
C MET A 46 11.69 0.56 5.19
N ASP A 47 12.20 1.68 4.67
CA ASP A 47 12.55 2.86 5.46
C ASP A 47 11.34 3.60 6.06
N GLY A 48 11.61 4.44 7.06
CA GLY A 48 10.57 5.19 7.77
C GLY A 48 9.77 6.13 6.87
N ALA A 49 10.39 6.74 5.86
CA ALA A 49 9.72 7.65 4.95
C ALA A 49 8.68 6.92 4.08
N THR A 50 9.03 5.73 3.58
CA THR A 50 8.14 4.85 2.81
C THR A 50 6.97 4.39 3.66
N TRP A 51 7.20 4.07 4.94
CA TRP A 51 6.13 3.75 5.89
C TRP A 51 5.21 4.93 6.20
N ALA A 52 5.76 6.12 6.39
CA ALA A 52 4.96 7.33 6.62
C ALA A 52 4.09 7.64 5.39
N ARG A 53 4.65 7.52 4.19
CA ARG A 53 3.94 7.69 2.93
C ARG A 53 2.83 6.65 2.73
N ALA A 54 3.13 5.37 2.98
CA ALA A 54 2.14 4.30 2.87
C ALA A 54 0.96 4.50 3.82
N ARG A 55 1.23 5.00 5.02
CA ARG A 55 0.21 5.33 6.01
C ARG A 55 -0.69 6.46 5.54
N GLY A 56 -0.12 7.50 4.92
CA GLY A 56 -0.89 8.58 4.28
C GLY A 56 -1.79 8.06 3.16
N LEU A 57 -1.27 7.16 2.31
CA LEU A 57 -2.06 6.51 1.26
C LEU A 57 -3.18 5.64 1.83
N ALA A 58 -2.90 4.85 2.87
CA ALA A 58 -3.88 4.02 3.55
C ALA A 58 -4.96 4.85 4.26
N LEU A 59 -4.59 6.00 4.85
CA LEU A 59 -5.51 6.96 5.46
C LEU A 59 -6.47 7.49 4.40
N ALA A 60 -5.94 8.06 3.30
CA ALA A 60 -6.74 8.62 2.22
C ALA A 60 -7.68 7.57 1.60
N GLY A 61 -7.19 6.35 1.37
CA GLY A 61 -7.99 5.24 0.85
C GLY A 61 -9.04 4.68 1.80
N SER A 62 -8.98 5.02 3.10
CA SER A 62 -9.95 4.57 4.11
C SER A 62 -11.08 5.56 4.36
N LEU A 63 -11.02 6.78 3.80
CA LEU A 63 -12.06 7.79 4.01
C LEU A 63 -13.37 7.36 3.34
N PRO A 64 -14.47 7.20 4.10
CA PRO A 64 -15.75 6.87 3.52
C PRO A 64 -16.33 8.07 2.76
N VAL A 65 -17.06 7.79 1.67
CA VAL A 65 -17.88 8.76 0.94
C VAL A 65 -19.32 8.29 1.06
N PRO A 66 -20.05 8.61 2.15
CA PRO A 66 -21.33 7.98 2.50
C PRO A 66 -22.38 8.04 1.39
N ASP A 67 -22.42 9.14 0.64
CA ASP A 67 -23.37 9.36 -0.45
C ASP A 67 -22.94 8.73 -1.79
N GLY A 68 -21.77 8.09 -1.83
CA GLY A 68 -21.25 7.43 -3.01
C GLY A 68 -21.87 6.04 -3.22
N PRO A 69 -22.05 5.61 -4.49
CA PRO A 69 -22.63 4.28 -4.80
C PRO A 69 -21.80 3.13 -4.22
N PHE A 70 -20.50 3.34 -4.00
CA PHE A 70 -19.66 2.36 -3.32
C PHE A 70 -20.03 2.19 -1.84
N PHE A 71 -20.48 3.23 -1.12
CA PHE A 71 -20.77 3.16 0.32
C PHE A 71 -22.25 2.99 0.66
N ALA A 72 -23.13 2.89 -0.34
CA ALA A 72 -24.55 2.57 -0.16
C ALA A 72 -24.80 1.23 0.58
N VAL A 73 -23.79 0.36 0.67
CA VAL A 73 -23.82 -0.85 1.51
C VAL A 73 -23.30 -0.52 2.91
N PRO A 74 -24.13 -0.59 3.98
CA PRO A 74 -23.74 -0.15 5.33
C PRO A 74 -22.44 -0.79 5.85
N GLY A 75 -22.22 -2.08 5.54
CA GLY A 75 -21.01 -2.80 5.96
C GLY A 75 -19.70 -2.23 5.41
N ARG A 76 -19.74 -1.48 4.29
CA ARG A 76 -18.54 -0.85 3.72
C ARG A 76 -18.11 0.39 4.49
N VAL A 77 -19.05 1.17 5.01
CA VAL A 77 -18.75 2.29 5.91
C VAL A 77 -18.10 1.76 7.20
N THR A 78 -18.69 0.73 7.81
CA THR A 78 -18.10 0.12 9.02
C THR A 78 -16.70 -0.45 8.75
N ALA A 79 -16.48 -1.09 7.60
CA ALA A 79 -15.16 -1.60 7.23
C ALA A 79 -14.13 -0.47 7.03
N ALA A 80 -14.54 0.63 6.40
CA ALA A 80 -13.71 1.82 6.21
C ALA A 80 -13.32 2.46 7.55
N LEU A 81 -14.26 2.62 8.48
CA LEU A 81 -13.98 3.15 9.81
C LEU A 81 -13.01 2.26 10.61
N ARG A 82 -13.16 0.92 10.55
CA ARG A 82 -12.19 0.01 11.20
C ARG A 82 -10.77 0.14 10.64
N ARG A 83 -10.64 0.39 9.33
CA ARG A 83 -9.33 0.61 8.69
C ARG A 83 -8.76 1.97 9.09
N LEU A 84 -9.61 2.99 9.17
CA LEU A 84 -9.24 4.31 9.67
C LEU A 84 -8.69 4.21 11.11
N ASP A 85 -9.40 3.53 12.00
CA ASP A 85 -8.93 3.29 13.38
C ASP A 85 -7.59 2.55 13.41
N ALA A 86 -7.40 1.55 12.54
CA ALA A 86 -6.14 0.83 12.44
C ALA A 86 -4.97 1.72 12.00
N VAL A 87 -5.20 2.64 11.06
CA VAL A 87 -4.18 3.59 10.57
C VAL A 87 -3.86 4.64 11.63
N LEU A 88 -4.89 5.19 12.29
CA LEU A 88 -4.74 6.20 13.34
C LEU A 88 -4.08 5.62 14.59
N GLY A 89 -4.44 4.40 14.99
CA GLY A 89 -3.79 3.69 16.10
C GLY A 89 -2.30 3.47 15.85
N ASP A 90 -1.95 3.00 14.65
CA ASP A 90 -0.54 2.84 14.26
C ASP A 90 0.21 4.18 14.26
N HIS A 91 -0.44 5.29 13.90
CA HIS A 91 0.13 6.64 14.00
C HIS A 91 0.32 7.11 15.43
N ALA A 92 -0.64 6.90 16.32
CA ALA A 92 -0.51 7.27 17.72
C ALA A 92 0.63 6.49 18.41
N GLU A 93 0.86 5.23 18.04
CA GLU A 93 1.92 4.40 18.62
C GLU A 93 3.33 4.73 18.10
N ARG A 94 3.45 5.29 16.89
CA ARG A 94 4.72 5.30 16.13
C ARG A 94 4.98 6.56 15.29
N GLY A 95 4.14 7.58 15.42
CA GLY A 95 4.22 8.87 14.75
C GLY A 95 5.14 9.86 15.45
#